data_AF-A0A6P0H8R8-F1
#
_entry.id   AF-A0A6P0H8R8-F1
#
_cell.length_a   1.000
_cell.length_b   1.000
_cell.length_c   1.000
_cell.angle_alpha   90.00
_cell.angle_beta   90.00
_cell.angle_gamma   90.00
#
_symmetry.space_group_name_H-M   'P 1'
#
loop_
_entity.id
_entity.type
_entity.pdbx_description
1 polymer ?
#
loop_
_entity_poly.entity_id
_entity_poly.type
_entity_poly.pdbx_seq_one_letter_code
_entity_poly.pdbx_strand_id
1 'polypeptide(L)'
;MAGPLAPVWTPETVSREESDLDRPWVTVVWDDPVNLMTYVTFVLQELFGYDEATATKLMLQVHHEGRAVVSSGPRERMEHDTSRLHAYGLWATYQKDA
;
A
#
# COMPACT_ATOMS: atom_id res chain seq x y z
N MET A 1 -44.76 -3.91 45.32
CA MET A 1 -44.57 -2.74 44.44
C MET A 1 -43.08 -2.62 44.15
N ALA A 2 -42.59 -3.29 43.10
CA ALA A 2 -41.19 -3.23 42.69
C ALA A 2 -41.03 -2.10 41.65
N GLY A 3 -40.25 -1.08 41.98
CA GLY A 3 -39.93 0.02 41.06
C GLY A 3 -39.02 -0.46 39.92
N PRO A 4 -39.04 0.20 38.75
CA PRO A 4 -38.32 -0.28 37.58
C PRO A 4 -36.81 -0.14 37.77
N LEU A 5 -36.09 -1.18 37.36
CA LEU A 5 -34.64 -1.24 37.29
C LEU A 5 -34.20 -0.25 36.20
N ALA A 6 -33.54 0.84 36.59
CA ALA A 6 -32.90 1.73 35.63
C ALA A 6 -31.79 0.94 34.90
N PRO A 7 -31.66 1.07 33.56
CA PRO A 7 -30.57 0.43 32.85
C PRO A 7 -29.25 1.02 33.33
N VAL A 8 -28.36 0.16 33.80
CA VAL A 8 -26.95 0.51 34.05
C VAL A 8 -26.35 0.92 32.71
N TRP A 9 -25.88 2.16 32.63
CA TRP A 9 -25.02 2.60 31.54
C TRP A 9 -23.69 1.85 31.67
N THR A 10 -23.54 0.75 30.94
CA THR A 10 -22.21 0.24 30.61
C THR A 10 -21.60 1.26 29.66
N PRO A 11 -20.49 1.92 29.99
CA PRO A 11 -19.74 2.64 28.97
C PRO A 11 -19.34 1.59 27.94
N GLU A 12 -19.88 1.69 26.73
CA GLU A 12 -19.36 0.95 25.60
C GLU A 12 -17.85 1.19 25.61
N THR A 13 -17.10 0.11 25.73
CA THR A 13 -15.65 0.13 25.55
C THR A 13 -15.40 0.79 24.21
N VAL A 14 -14.96 2.05 24.26
CA VAL A 14 -14.49 2.81 23.10
C VAL A 14 -13.32 1.98 22.58
N SER A 15 -13.63 1.13 21.60
CA SER A 15 -12.63 0.35 20.92
C SER A 15 -11.68 1.37 20.34
N ARG A 16 -10.40 1.20 20.64
CA ARG A 16 -9.32 2.10 20.28
C ARG A 16 -9.24 2.24 18.76
N GLU A 17 -10.05 3.12 18.19
CA GLU A 17 -9.91 3.68 16.84
C GLU A 17 -8.75 4.71 16.84
N GLU A 18 -7.64 4.39 17.50
CA GLU A 18 -6.44 5.21 17.39
C GLU A 18 -5.73 4.87 16.08
N SER A 19 -5.99 5.74 15.10
CA SER A 19 -5.11 6.17 14.01
C SER A 19 -5.11 5.42 12.67
N ASP A 20 -6.26 4.96 12.18
CA ASP A 20 -6.39 4.61 10.74
C ASP A 20 -6.15 5.81 9.80
N LEU A 21 -6.15 7.03 10.36
CA LEU A 21 -5.84 8.30 9.69
C LEU A 21 -4.33 8.61 9.61
N ASP A 22 -3.50 8.12 10.53
CA ASP A 22 -2.06 8.43 10.57
C ASP A 22 -1.22 7.50 9.69
N ARG A 23 -1.80 6.41 9.18
CA ARG A 23 -1.05 5.45 8.36
C ARG A 23 -0.91 5.96 6.93
N PRO A 24 0.31 6.05 6.39
CA PRO A 24 0.48 6.41 5.00
C PRO A 24 -0.12 5.34 4.09
N TRP A 25 -0.60 5.75 2.93
CA TRP A 25 -0.92 4.82 1.86
C TRP A 25 0.38 4.43 1.17
N VAL A 26 0.43 3.20 0.68
CA VAL A 26 1.57 2.66 -0.05
C VAL A 26 1.13 2.11 -1.40
N THR A 27 1.96 2.29 -2.43
CA THR A 27 1.83 1.61 -3.72
C THR A 27 2.71 0.37 -3.72
N VAL A 28 2.11 -0.77 -4.04
CA VAL A 28 2.74 -2.09 -4.05
C VAL A 28 2.78 -2.61 -5.49
N VAL A 29 3.95 -3.04 -5.94
CA VAL A 29 4.13 -3.77 -7.21
C VAL A 29 4.21 -5.26 -6.89
N TRP A 30 3.56 -6.08 -7.72
CA TRP A 30 3.48 -7.53 -7.57
C TRP A 30 4.30 -8.24 -8.64
N ASP A 31 4.81 -9.43 -8.32
CA ASP A 31 5.49 -10.27 -9.28
C ASP A 31 4.50 -10.82 -10.30
N ASP A 32 4.89 -10.79 -11.57
CA ASP A 32 4.08 -11.27 -12.67
C ASP A 32 4.92 -12.07 -13.68
N PRO A 33 4.33 -13.10 -14.34
CA PRO A 33 5.08 -13.97 -15.24
C PRO A 33 5.33 -13.36 -16.62
N VAL A 34 4.88 -12.14 -16.90
CA VAL A 34 4.88 -11.52 -18.23
C VAL A 34 6.02 -10.53 -18.38
N ASN A 35 6.26 -9.70 -17.37
CA ASN A 35 7.25 -8.64 -17.40
C ASN A 35 8.65 -9.14 -17.07
N LEU A 36 9.65 -8.67 -17.82
CA LEU A 36 11.06 -8.97 -17.55
C LEU A 36 11.58 -8.10 -16.40
N MET A 37 12.51 -8.64 -15.60
CA MET A 37 13.21 -7.91 -14.53
C MET A 37 13.76 -6.55 -14.99
N THR A 38 14.43 -6.54 -16.15
CA THR A 38 15.01 -5.32 -16.72
C THR A 38 13.95 -4.28 -17.07
N TYR A 39 12.76 -4.71 -17.50
CA TYR A 39 11.65 -3.82 -17.79
C TYR A 39 11.06 -3.24 -16.50
N VAL A 40 10.85 -4.07 -15.47
CA VAL A 40 10.39 -3.61 -14.14
C VAL A 40 11.37 -2.55 -13.60
N THR A 41 12.67 -2.83 -13.62
CA THR A 41 13.71 -1.88 -13.18
C THR A 41 13.68 -0.58 -13.98
N PHE A 42 13.51 -0.64 -15.31
CA PHE A 42 13.37 0.57 -16.13
C PHE A 42 12.15 1.41 -15.73
N VAL A 43 10.99 0.78 -15.56
CA VAL A 43 9.76 1.52 -15.20
C VAL A 43 9.86 2.14 -13.81
N LEU A 44 10.50 1.47 -12.85
CA LEU A 44 10.72 2.04 -11.52
C LEU A 44 11.63 3.29 -11.57
N GLN A 45 12.64 3.30 -12.43
CA GLN A 45 13.48 4.49 -12.65
C GLN A 45 12.66 5.62 -13.31
N GLU A 46 11.90 5.30 -14.37
CA GLU A 46 11.16 6.30 -15.14
C GLU A 46 10.00 6.93 -14.36
N LEU A 47 9.25 6.12 -13.58
CA LEU A 47 8.07 6.62 -12.87
C LEU A 47 8.38 7.33 -11.56
N PHE A 48 9.38 6.83 -10.82
CA PHE A 48 9.71 7.29 -9.47
C PHE A 48 11.05 8.02 -9.38
N GLY A 49 11.85 8.05 -10.45
CA GLY A 49 13.15 8.71 -10.46
C GLY A 49 14.21 8.00 -9.63
N TYR A 50 14.04 6.70 -9.36
CA TYR A 50 15.04 5.92 -8.64
C TYR A 50 16.32 5.75 -9.46
N ASP A 51 17.45 5.64 -8.79
CA ASP A 51 18.69 5.22 -9.41
C ASP A 51 18.66 3.71 -9.70
N GLU A 52 19.54 3.26 -10.59
CA GLU A 52 19.59 1.86 -11.03
C GLU A 52 19.73 0.88 -9.86
N ALA A 53 20.53 1.22 -8.85
CA ALA A 53 20.75 0.37 -7.69
C ALA A 53 19.47 0.18 -6.86
N THR A 54 18.73 1.27 -6.58
CA THR A 54 17.47 1.19 -5.83
C THR A 54 16.39 0.47 -6.63
N ALA A 55 16.26 0.78 -7.93
CA ALA A 55 15.29 0.11 -8.79
C ALA A 55 15.57 -1.38 -8.94
N THR A 56 16.85 -1.78 -9.03
CA THR A 56 17.26 -3.18 -9.05
C THR A 56 16.93 -3.89 -7.74
N LYS A 57 17.19 -3.24 -6.60
CA LYS A 57 16.84 -3.80 -5.29
C LYS A 57 15.33 -4.03 -5.14
N LEU A 58 14.51 -3.05 -5.53
CA LEU A 58 13.05 -3.17 -5.48
C LEU A 58 12.54 -4.24 -6.42
N MET A 59 13.09 -4.33 -7.64
CA MET A 59 12.76 -5.39 -8.58
C MET A 59 13.10 -6.78 -8.03
N LEU A 60 14.29 -6.96 -7.43
CA LEU A 60 14.67 -8.23 -6.79
C LEU A 60 13.73 -8.58 -5.65
N GLN A 61 13.28 -7.58 -4.90
CA GLN A 61 12.29 -7.78 -3.84
C GLN A 61 10.95 -8.27 -4.43
N VAL A 62 10.46 -7.65 -5.52
CA VAL A 62 9.28 -8.14 -6.24
C VAL A 62 9.47 -9.61 -6.63
N HIS A 63 10.59 -9.95 -7.26
CA HIS A 63 10.84 -11.30 -7.76
C HIS A 63 10.97 -12.37 -6.65
N HIS A 64 11.62 -12.05 -5.54
CA HIS A 64 11.86 -13.01 -4.46
C HIS A 64 10.72 -13.08 -3.44
N GLU A 65 10.09 -11.95 -3.12
CA GLU A 65 9.06 -11.84 -2.09
C GLU A 65 7.64 -11.81 -2.68
N GLY A 66 7.51 -11.79 -4.00
CA GLY A 66 6.25 -11.69 -4.74
C GLY A 66 5.65 -10.28 -4.78
N ARG A 67 6.23 -9.32 -4.04
CA ARG A 67 5.79 -7.92 -3.99
C ARG A 67 6.86 -6.98 -3.45
N ALA A 68 6.76 -5.69 -3.77
CA ALA A 68 7.54 -4.63 -3.14
C ALA A 68 6.75 -3.33 -3.02
N VAL A 69 7.00 -2.57 -1.94
CA VAL A 69 6.48 -1.21 -1.79
C VAL A 69 7.38 -0.25 -2.57
N VAL A 70 6.79 0.49 -3.50
CA VAL A 70 7.54 1.38 -4.42
C VAL A 70 7.33 2.86 -4.14
N SER A 71 6.27 3.24 -3.44
CA SER A 71 5.96 4.62 -3.08
C SER A 71 5.09 4.64 -1.82
N SER A 72 5.20 5.71 -1.04
CA SER A 72 4.32 5.98 0.12
C SER A 72 3.87 7.45 0.13
N GLY A 73 2.69 7.72 0.68
CA GLY A 73 2.16 9.07 0.76
C GLY A 73 0.63 9.15 0.95
N PRO A 74 0.02 10.29 0.57
CA PRO A 74 -1.43 10.43 0.62
C PRO A 74 -2.09 9.51 -0.40
N ARG A 75 -3.33 9.11 -0.11
CA ARG A 75 -4.12 8.18 -0.94
C ARG A 75 -4.15 8.56 -2.42
N GLU A 76 -4.43 9.82 -2.72
CA GLU A 76 -4.54 10.33 -4.09
C GLU A 76 -3.25 10.11 -4.90
N ARG A 77 -2.08 10.34 -4.27
CA ARG A 77 -0.79 10.10 -4.91
C ARG A 77 -0.57 8.60 -5.19
N MET A 78 -0.95 7.73 -4.27
CA MET A 78 -0.78 6.28 -4.45
C MET A 78 -1.72 5.74 -5.53
N GLU A 79 -2.95 6.25 -5.60
CA GLU A 79 -3.91 5.93 -6.66
C GLU A 79 -3.38 6.35 -8.05
N HIS A 80 -2.79 7.54 -8.13
CA HIS A 80 -2.15 8.03 -9.34
C HIS A 80 -0.92 7.19 -9.73
N ASP A 81 -0.04 6.85 -8.79
CA ASP A 81 1.14 6.03 -9.02
C ASP A 81 0.75 4.60 -9.47
N THR A 82 -0.26 3.99 -8.86
CA THR A 82 -0.83 2.70 -9.30
C THR A 82 -1.37 2.78 -10.73
N SER A 83 -2.11 3.85 -11.06
CA SER A 83 -2.64 4.05 -12.41
C SER A 83 -1.53 4.18 -13.46
N ARG A 84 -0.44 4.87 -13.13
CA ARG A 84 0.75 4.97 -13.99
C ARG A 84 1.39 3.59 -14.18
N LEU A 85 1.58 2.82 -13.11
CA LEU A 85 2.15 1.46 -13.20
C LEU A 85 1.30 0.54 -14.09
N HIS A 86 -0.03 0.59 -13.96
CA HIS A 86 -0.94 -0.16 -14.84
C HIS A 86 -0.82 0.26 -16.30
N ALA A 87 -0.64 1.55 -16.58
CA ALA A 87 -0.42 2.05 -17.95
C ALA A 87 0.89 1.52 -18.58
N TYR A 88 1.90 1.20 -17.75
CA TYR A 88 3.13 0.52 -18.18
C TYR A 88 3.01 -1.01 -18.20
N GLY A 89 1.84 -1.57 -17.89
CA GLY A 89 1.59 -3.02 -17.92
C GLY A 89 2.08 -3.77 -16.68
N LEU A 90 2.42 -3.07 -15.59
CA LEU A 90 2.82 -3.70 -14.34
C LEU A 90 1.60 -3.95 -13.45
N TRP A 91 1.61 -5.08 -12.73
CA TRP A 91 0.61 -5.31 -11.71
C TRP A 91 0.96 -4.52 -10.45
N ALA A 92 0.13 -3.54 -10.12
CA ALA A 92 0.24 -2.77 -8.89
C ALA A 92 -1.08 -2.64 -8.12
N THR A 93 -1.00 -2.42 -6.82
CA THR A 93 -2.13 -2.04 -5.96
C THR A 93 -1.72 -0.90 -5.04
N TYR A 94 -2.68 -0.27 -4.37
CA TYR A 94 -2.43 0.66 -3.27
C TYR A 94 -3.22 0.22 -2.04
N GLN A 95 -2.64 0.37 -0.86
CA GLN A 95 -3.24 -0.04 0.41
C GLN A 95 -2.77 0.87 1.54
N LYS A 96 -3.49 0.87 2.67
CA LYS A 96 -2.97 1.46 3.91
C LYS A 96 -1.86 0.57 4.45
N ASP A 97 -0.80 1.19 4.95
CA ASP A 97 0.25 0.46 5.65
C ASP A 97 -0.31 -0.22 6.92
N ALA A 98 0.18 -1.42 7.24
CA ALA A 98 -0.41 -2.33 8.24
C ALA A 98 0.12 -2.14 9.65
#